data_AF-A0A5W2HCB3-F1
#
_entry.id   AF-A0A5W2HCB3-F1
#
_cell.length_a   1.000
_cell.length_b   1.000
_cell.length_c   1.000
_cell.angle_alpha   90.00
_cell.angle_beta   90.00
_cell.angle_gamma   90.00
#
_symmetry.space_group_name_H-M   'P 1'
#
loop_
_entity.id
_entity.type
_entity.pdbx_description
1 polymer ?
#
loop_
_entity_poly.entity_id
_entity_poly.type
_entity_poly.pdbx_seq_one_letter_code
_entity_poly.pdbx_strand_id
1 'polypeptide(L)'
;RVLAVMGMVCAGFLAFILFTSGPFARTLPAFPVEGRDLNPLLQDPGLIFHPPLLYMGYVGFSVAFAFAIAALLSGRLDSAFTRFARPWTLAAWVFLTLGIVLGSAWAYYELGWGGWWFW
;
A
#
# COMPACT_ATOMS: atom_id res chain seq x y z
N ARG A 1 -7.45 12.29 -17.66
CA ARG A 1 -7.87 12.74 -16.30
C ARG A 1 -7.45 11.74 -15.24
N VAL A 2 -7.79 10.45 -15.35
CA VAL A 2 -7.33 9.39 -14.41
C VAL A 2 -5.81 9.42 -14.21
N LEU A 3 -5.01 9.39 -15.29
CA LEU A 3 -3.54 9.46 -15.21
C LEU A 3 -3.03 10.77 -14.56
N ALA A 4 -3.73 11.88 -14.74
CA ALA A 4 -3.36 13.14 -14.11
C ALA A 4 -3.61 13.08 -12.59
N VAL A 5 -4.72 12.47 -12.14
CA VAL A 5 -4.98 12.23 -10.72
C VAL A 5 -3.93 11.30 -10.11
N MET A 6 -3.59 10.21 -10.80
CA MET A 6 -2.48 9.33 -10.38
C MET A 6 -1.17 10.09 -10.27
N GLY A 7 -0.84 10.92 -11.28
CA GLY A 7 0.35 11.76 -11.28
C GLY A 7 0.38 12.75 -10.11
N MET A 8 -0.76 13.34 -9.74
CA MET A 8 -0.86 14.22 -8.56
C MET A 8 -0.62 13.46 -7.25
N VAL A 9 -1.14 12.22 -7.12
CA VAL A 9 -0.86 11.36 -5.95
C VAL A 9 0.64 11.08 -5.86
N CYS A 10 1.27 10.66 -6.95
CA CYS A 10 2.72 10.42 -7.00
C CYS A 10 3.52 11.69 -6.68
N ALA A 11 3.16 12.84 -7.26
CA ALA A 11 3.81 14.11 -6.99
C ALA A 11 3.71 14.50 -5.51
N GLY A 12 2.56 14.26 -4.86
CA GLY A 12 2.39 14.47 -3.42
C GLY A 12 3.32 13.61 -2.58
N PHE A 13 3.43 12.32 -2.87
CA PHE A 13 4.38 11.43 -2.17
C PHE A 13 5.84 11.83 -2.43
N LEU A 14 6.19 12.22 -3.66
CA LEU A 14 7.54 12.70 -3.98
C LEU A 14 7.86 13.99 -3.22
N ALA A 15 6.92 14.94 -3.15
CA ALA A 15 7.10 16.15 -2.35
C ALA A 15 7.27 15.81 -0.85
N PHE A 16 6.46 14.90 -0.31
CA PHE A 16 6.60 14.44 1.07
C PHE A 16 7.98 13.82 1.34
N ILE A 17 8.50 13.00 0.41
CA ILE A 17 9.84 12.42 0.52
C ILE A 17 10.92 13.52 0.49
N LEU A 18 10.80 14.51 -0.40
CA LEU A 18 11.81 15.55 -0.55
C LEU A 18 11.85 16.54 0.62
N PHE A 19 10.69 16.92 1.16
CA PHE A 19 10.60 18.01 2.14
C PHE A 19 10.45 17.54 3.59
N THR A 20 9.88 16.35 3.83
CA THR A 20 9.50 15.91 5.18
C THR A 20 10.11 14.58 5.60
N SER A 21 10.27 13.61 4.69
CA SER A 21 10.78 12.27 5.01
C SER A 21 12.02 11.88 4.21
N GLY A 22 12.95 12.83 4.02
CA GLY A 22 14.16 12.61 3.24
C GLY A 22 14.97 11.41 3.76
N PRO A 23 15.16 10.35 2.96
CA PRO A 23 15.79 9.11 3.43
C PRO A 23 17.26 9.32 3.82
N PHE A 24 17.91 10.31 3.20
CA PHE A 24 19.31 10.64 3.40
C PHE A 24 19.56 11.48 4.66
N ALA A 25 18.55 12.21 5.14
CA ALA A 25 18.71 13.06 6.32
C ALA A 25 18.89 12.26 7.62
N ARG A 26 18.47 10.99 7.63
CA ARG A 26 18.49 10.15 8.83
C ARG A 26 19.83 9.47 9.08
N THR A 27 20.57 9.14 8.03
CA THR A 27 21.74 8.24 8.11
C THR A 27 22.99 8.78 7.43
N LEU A 28 22.93 9.87 6.64
CA LEU A 28 24.15 10.44 6.06
C LEU A 28 24.69 11.61 6.90
N PRO A 29 26.04 11.72 7.03
CA PRO A 29 27.06 10.82 6.46
C PRO A 29 27.34 9.56 7.31
N ALA A 30 26.84 9.49 8.55
CA ALA A 30 27.13 8.43 9.50
C ALA A 30 26.18 7.23 9.34
N PHE A 31 26.41 6.40 8.32
CA PHE A 31 25.65 5.16 8.13
C PHE A 31 26.26 4.02 8.96
N PRO A 32 25.44 3.13 9.56
CA PRO A 32 25.95 1.98 10.29
C PRO A 32 26.65 1.01 9.32
N VAL A 33 27.87 0.60 9.67
CA VAL A 33 28.66 -0.37 8.88
C VAL A 33 28.03 -1.75 8.93
N GLU A 34 27.43 -2.11 10.07
CA GLU A 34 26.67 -3.34 10.26
C GLU A 34 25.20 -3.01 10.53
N GLY A 35 24.30 -3.58 9.73
CA GLY A 35 22.86 -3.45 9.91
C GLY A 35 22.39 -4.23 11.13
N ARG A 36 21.45 -3.66 11.89
CA ARG A 36 20.68 -4.49 12.84
C ARG A 36 19.72 -5.34 12.02
N ASP A 37 19.75 -6.65 12.23
CA ASP A 37 18.77 -7.55 11.63
C ASP A 37 17.36 -7.23 12.16
N LEU A 38 16.35 -7.82 11.52
CA LEU A 38 14.98 -7.76 12.00
C LEU A 38 14.89 -8.35 13.40
N ASN A 39 13.91 -7.87 14.17
CA ASN A 39 13.50 -8.56 15.40
C ASN A 39 13.30 -10.06 15.07
N PRO A 40 13.79 -11.01 15.89
CA PRO A 40 13.59 -12.44 15.62
C PRO A 40 12.15 -12.84 15.31
N LEU A 41 11.15 -12.17 15.92
CA LEU A 41 9.72 -12.40 15.62
C LEU A 41 9.31 -12.05 14.18
N LEU A 42 10.09 -11.21 13.50
CA LEU A 42 9.86 -10.74 12.14
C LEU A 42 10.60 -11.61 11.10
N GLN A 43 11.41 -12.58 11.52
CA GLN A 43 12.17 -13.44 10.62
C GLN A 43 11.35 -14.68 10.19
N ASP A 44 10.15 -14.44 9.66
CA ASP A 44 9.19 -15.49 9.27
C ASP A 44 8.74 -15.30 7.81
N PRO A 45 8.47 -16.39 7.04
CA PRO A 45 7.93 -16.27 5.68
C PRO A 45 6.64 -15.46 5.58
N GLY A 46 5.80 -15.44 6.62
CA GLY A 46 4.62 -14.60 6.72
C GLY A 46 4.94 -13.12 6.47
N LEU A 47 6.02 -12.59 7.06
CA LEU A 47 6.48 -11.22 6.82
C LEU A 47 6.97 -10.98 5.39
N ILE A 48 7.44 -12.01 4.69
CA ILE A 48 7.88 -11.87 3.30
C ILE A 48 6.66 -11.65 2.39
N PHE A 49 5.55 -12.31 2.66
CA PHE A 49 4.37 -12.30 1.79
C PHE A 49 3.31 -11.26 2.18
N HIS A 50 3.07 -11.06 3.48
CA HIS A 50 1.99 -10.19 3.96
C HIS A 50 2.15 -8.72 3.52
N PRO A 51 3.27 -8.02 3.78
CA PRO A 51 3.42 -6.62 3.43
C PRO A 51 3.28 -6.33 1.93
N PRO A 52 3.86 -7.13 1.00
CA PRO A 52 3.63 -6.93 -0.43
C PRO A 52 2.15 -7.07 -0.83
N LEU A 53 1.43 -8.08 -0.32
CA LEU A 53 0.01 -8.26 -0.62
C LEU A 53 -0.83 -7.09 -0.10
N LEU A 54 -0.61 -6.70 1.15
CA LEU A 54 -1.30 -5.60 1.79
C LEU A 54 -1.03 -4.27 1.06
N TYR A 55 0.24 -4.01 0.73
CA TYR A 55 0.66 -2.81 -0.01
C TYR A 55 0.08 -2.78 -1.43
N MET A 56 0.10 -3.90 -2.16
CA MET A 56 -0.54 -4.00 -3.48
C MET A 56 -2.05 -3.70 -3.40
N GLY A 57 -2.72 -4.15 -2.33
CA GLY A 57 -4.11 -3.82 -2.06
C GLY A 57 -4.33 -2.32 -1.87
N TYR A 58 -3.64 -1.71 -0.90
CA TYR A 58 -3.78 -0.28 -0.59
C TYR A 58 -3.41 0.62 -1.77
N VAL A 59 -2.27 0.39 -2.42
CA VAL A 59 -1.85 1.16 -3.59
C VAL A 59 -2.76 0.89 -4.78
N GLY A 60 -3.23 -0.34 -4.98
CA GLY A 60 -4.16 -0.69 -6.05
C GLY A 60 -5.45 0.15 -6.00
N PHE A 61 -5.96 0.47 -4.81
CA PHE A 61 -7.13 1.33 -4.66
C PHE A 61 -6.91 2.78 -5.11
N SER A 62 -5.67 3.23 -5.28
CA SER A 62 -5.38 4.55 -5.88
C SER A 62 -5.94 4.67 -7.31
N VAL A 63 -5.97 3.56 -8.06
CA VAL A 63 -6.54 3.52 -9.41
C VAL A 63 -8.05 3.73 -9.35
N ALA A 64 -8.75 3.01 -8.45
CA ALA A 64 -10.19 3.18 -8.24
C ALA A 64 -10.54 4.61 -7.82
N PHE A 65 -9.75 5.19 -6.91
CA PHE A 65 -9.86 6.60 -6.51
C PHE A 65 -9.68 7.54 -7.71
N ALA A 66 -8.65 7.32 -8.55
CA ALA A 66 -8.37 8.16 -9.71
C ALA A 66 -9.50 8.10 -10.75
N PHE A 67 -10.13 6.94 -10.96
CA PHE A 67 -11.34 6.82 -11.79
C PHE A 67 -12.51 7.60 -11.21
N ALA A 68 -12.76 7.52 -9.90
CA ALA A 68 -13.84 8.25 -9.23
C ALA A 68 -13.65 9.77 -9.36
N ILE A 69 -12.47 10.30 -9.05
CA ILE A 69 -12.17 11.73 -9.17
C ILE A 69 -12.24 12.18 -10.63
N ALA A 70 -11.72 11.39 -11.57
CA ALA A 70 -11.80 11.74 -12.99
C ALA A 70 -13.25 11.85 -13.48
N ALA A 71 -14.13 10.94 -13.04
CA ALA A 71 -15.55 10.95 -13.37
C ALA A 71 -16.29 12.17 -12.77
N LEU A 72 -16.00 12.51 -11.51
CA LEU A 72 -16.52 13.71 -10.85
C LEU A 72 -16.09 14.98 -11.57
N LEU A 73 -14.80 15.08 -11.91
CA LEU A 73 -14.27 16.23 -12.67
C LEU A 73 -14.87 16.33 -14.07
N SER A 74 -15.25 15.20 -14.71
CA SER A 74 -15.92 15.21 -16.02
C SER A 74 -17.41 15.44 -15.96
N GLY A 75 -18.03 15.39 -14.79
CA GLY A 75 -19.49 15.46 -14.64
C GLY A 75 -20.21 14.33 -15.38
N ARG A 76 -19.50 13.23 -15.70
CA ARG A 76 -20.00 12.09 -16.48
C ARG A 76 -19.73 10.81 -15.71
N LEU A 77 -20.78 10.25 -15.12
CA LEU A 77 -20.78 8.98 -14.40
C LEU A 77 -21.29 7.87 -15.31
N ASP A 78 -20.61 7.69 -16.43
CA ASP A 78 -21.05 6.78 -17.49
C ASP A 78 -20.63 5.33 -17.14
N SER A 79 -21.42 4.34 -17.58
CA SER A 79 -21.14 2.92 -17.35
C SER A 79 -19.77 2.46 -17.89
N ALA A 80 -19.22 3.18 -18.88
CA ALA A 80 -17.87 2.98 -19.38
C ALA A 80 -16.81 3.13 -18.28
N PHE A 81 -16.91 4.14 -17.41
CA PHE A 81 -15.96 4.35 -16.30
C PHE A 81 -16.01 3.18 -15.32
N THR A 82 -17.22 2.74 -14.95
CA THR A 82 -17.40 1.58 -14.07
C THR A 82 -16.82 0.31 -14.69
N ARG A 83 -17.01 0.09 -15.99
CA ARG A 83 -16.44 -1.06 -16.71
C ARG A 83 -14.91 -1.06 -16.66
N PHE A 84 -14.27 0.09 -16.85
CA PHE A 84 -12.81 0.18 -16.80
C PHE A 84 -12.27 0.11 -15.37
N ALA A 85 -12.95 0.69 -14.38
CA ALA A 85 -12.50 0.68 -12.98
C ALA A 85 -12.62 -0.71 -12.33
N ARG A 86 -13.68 -1.47 -12.66
CA ARG A 86 -14.00 -2.75 -12.02
C ARG A 86 -12.84 -3.76 -11.93
N PRO A 87 -12.12 -4.12 -13.01
CA PRO A 87 -11.02 -5.09 -12.90
C PRO A 87 -9.91 -4.61 -11.96
N TRP A 88 -9.59 -3.32 -11.95
CA TRP A 88 -8.57 -2.74 -11.06
C TRP A 88 -9.03 -2.75 -9.60
N THR A 89 -10.28 -2.37 -9.34
CA THR A 89 -10.86 -2.41 -7.99
C THR A 89 -10.90 -3.84 -7.46
N LEU A 90 -11.29 -4.82 -8.29
CA LEU A 90 -11.32 -6.22 -7.88
C LEU A 90 -9.93 -6.78 -7.62
N ALA A 91 -8.93 -6.45 -8.45
CA ALA A 91 -7.55 -6.85 -8.22
C ALA A 91 -7.03 -6.28 -6.90
N ALA A 92 -7.20 -4.98 -6.66
CA ALA A 92 -6.83 -4.32 -5.40
C ALA A 92 -7.54 -4.96 -4.19
N TRP A 93 -8.84 -5.23 -4.32
CA TRP A 93 -9.63 -5.89 -3.29
C TRP A 93 -9.11 -7.30 -2.98
N VAL A 94 -8.84 -8.13 -3.99
CA VAL A 94 -8.29 -9.49 -3.80
C VAL A 94 -6.96 -9.43 -3.04
N PHE A 95 -6.03 -8.57 -3.47
CA PHE A 95 -4.74 -8.41 -2.79
C PHE A 95 -4.90 -7.92 -1.35
N LEU A 96 -5.79 -6.94 -1.11
CA LEU A 96 -6.06 -6.46 0.24
C LEU A 96 -6.66 -7.56 1.13
N THR A 97 -7.63 -8.32 0.61
CA THR A 97 -8.23 -9.45 1.35
C THR A 97 -7.19 -10.50 1.69
N LEU A 98 -6.35 -10.90 0.73
CA LEU A 98 -5.27 -11.86 0.98
C LEU A 98 -4.25 -11.31 1.99
N GLY A 99 -3.89 -10.02 1.87
CA GLY A 99 -3.00 -9.35 2.81
C GLY A 99 -3.53 -9.35 4.24
N ILE A 100 -4.79 -8.95 4.45
CA ILE A 100 -5.43 -8.94 5.77
C ILE A 100 -5.54 -10.36 6.34
N VAL A 101 -6.02 -11.33 5.56
CA VAL A 101 -6.17 -12.72 6.04
C VAL A 101 -4.82 -13.32 6.41
N LEU A 102 -3.80 -13.15 5.57
CA LEU A 102 -2.46 -13.65 5.86
C LEU A 102 -1.83 -12.94 7.06
N GLY A 103 -2.02 -11.62 7.18
CA GLY A 103 -1.53 -10.83 8.31
C GLY A 103 -2.17 -11.25 9.63
N SER A 104 -3.49 -11.39 9.66
CA SER A 104 -4.22 -11.89 10.83
C SER A 104 -3.79 -13.31 11.22
N ALA A 105 -3.63 -14.20 10.24
CA ALA A 105 -3.21 -15.58 10.50
C ALA A 105 -1.79 -15.65 11.07
N TRP A 106 -0.85 -14.89 10.49
CA TRP A 106 0.52 -14.76 10.98
C TRP A 106 0.54 -14.14 12.38
N ALA A 107 -0.05 -12.96 12.58
CA ALA A 107 -0.03 -12.31 13.88
C ALA A 107 -0.69 -13.15 15.00
N TYR A 108 -1.68 -13.98 14.67
CA TYR A 108 -2.23 -14.95 15.62
C TYR A 108 -1.31 -16.12 15.93
N TYR A 109 -0.58 -16.63 14.93
CA TYR A 109 0.41 -17.67 15.14
C TYR A 109 1.55 -17.17 16.04
N GLU A 110 2.06 -15.95 15.83
CA GLU A 110 3.17 -15.37 16.60
C GLU A 110 2.77 -14.83 17.98
N LEU A 111 1.60 -14.18 18.08
CA LEU A 111 1.20 -13.39 19.26
C LEU A 111 -0.12 -13.85 19.89
N GLY A 112 -0.76 -14.88 19.35
CA GLY A 112 -2.06 -15.38 19.80
C GLY A 112 -3.21 -14.42 19.49
N TRP A 113 -4.32 -14.57 20.23
CA TRP A 113 -5.55 -13.79 20.04
C TRP A 113 -5.37 -12.27 20.15
N GLY A 114 -4.38 -11.80 20.92
CA GLY A 114 -4.06 -10.38 21.01
C GLY A 114 -3.48 -9.81 19.71
N GLY A 115 -2.80 -10.65 18.91
CA GLY A 115 -2.17 -10.27 17.66
C GLY A 115 -3.06 -10.33 16.43
N TRP A 116 -4.11 -11.15 16.44
CA TRP A 116 -5.01 -11.36 15.28
C TRP A 116 -5.51 -10.06 14.63
N TRP A 117 -5.65 -9.00 15.43
CA TRP A 117 -6.15 -7.69 15.03
C TRP A 117 -5.08 -6.70 14.53
N PHE A 118 -3.81 -7.10 14.54
CA PHE A 118 -2.67 -6.31 14.08
C PHE A 118 -2.31 -6.68 12.65
N TRP A 119 -3.09 -6.17 11.70
CA TRP A 119 -2.85 -6.25 10.26
C TRP A 119 -2.62 -4.85 9.66
#